data_AF-A0A1F8FPN9-F1
#
_entry.id   AF-A0A1F8FPN9-F1
#
_cell.length_a   1.000
_cell.length_b   1.000
_cell.length_c   1.000
_cell.angle_alpha   90.00
_cell.angle_beta   90.00
_cell.angle_gamma   90.00
#
_symmetry.space_group_name_H-M   'P 1'
#
loop_
_entity.id
_entity.type
_entity.pdbx_description
1 polymer ?
#
loop_
_entity_poly.entity_id
_entity_poly.type
_entity_poly.pdbx_seq_one_letter_code
_entity_poly.pdbx_strand_id
1 'polypeptide(L)'
;MRYKLLGFAVVLLIATPSIAYAQQMSPIIVETGKPVPSVVRSGEPFSVNYRVKYTDYVLIIEEQMRLDSLTLVVDSEGKPQTENSVTGIIEVLDLVVGERFRYGSEEGGFVNVQDFTYTFMIVDAKKGVYKIPSFNFIWIKKSVGTTVAEAKETGELMEFPTDEIGISYVTTIVRPPTVDIRDGVKFNALKTFVNRSVMIVYLVIGLTLFSALIIVARFFRRPLLSKENEKDDKTTETDGMSYAAAPTLSRRKARKKFLRELKALENEVRSTVIDDEGAKKATSKFSYFIRSFISAELSGGPVRIFDSDTPKQTYERLKGLDAKRKKHLGCRYGAILELAKKSKYYYEDIESDNYRADFLKEIGESRSLVENIDFERTTRFLAQMLIRRVWRDFRAGLNRLYLHMRRR
;
A
#
# COMPACT_ATOMS: atom_id res chain seq x y z
N MET A 1 48.46 -46.68 -61.58
CA MET A 1 48.00 -45.30 -61.93
C MET A 1 46.51 -45.07 -61.70
N ARG A 2 45.62 -46.06 -61.87
CA ARG A 2 44.15 -45.90 -61.74
C ARG A 2 43.66 -45.47 -60.35
N TYR A 3 44.31 -45.91 -59.29
CA TYR A 3 43.99 -45.54 -57.89
C TYR A 3 44.38 -44.10 -57.51
N LYS A 4 45.33 -43.48 -58.24
CA LYS A 4 45.71 -42.07 -58.00
C LYS A 4 44.68 -41.11 -58.58
N LEU A 5 44.09 -41.45 -59.73
CA LEU A 5 42.98 -40.69 -60.33
C LEU A 5 41.71 -40.78 -59.50
N LEU A 6 41.43 -41.96 -58.92
CA LEU A 6 40.26 -42.16 -58.07
C LEU A 6 40.39 -41.39 -56.73
N GLY A 7 41.59 -41.35 -56.16
CA GLY A 7 41.88 -40.50 -54.99
C GLY A 7 41.75 -39.00 -55.30
N PHE A 8 42.21 -38.55 -56.48
CA PHE A 8 42.08 -37.15 -56.89
C PHE A 8 40.63 -36.75 -57.14
N ALA A 9 39.81 -37.64 -57.72
CA ALA A 9 38.39 -37.41 -57.91
C ALA A 9 37.63 -37.32 -56.58
N VAL A 10 37.96 -38.15 -55.58
CA VAL A 10 37.38 -38.09 -54.24
C VAL A 10 37.79 -36.80 -53.52
N VAL A 11 39.06 -36.38 -53.65
CA VAL A 11 39.52 -35.09 -53.10
C VAL A 11 38.82 -33.92 -53.78
N LEU A 12 38.58 -33.97 -55.10
CA LEU A 12 37.78 -32.96 -55.80
C LEU A 12 36.30 -32.97 -55.40
N LEU A 13 35.72 -34.12 -55.09
CA LEU A 13 34.33 -34.24 -54.60
C LEU A 13 34.15 -33.78 -53.14
N ILE A 14 35.21 -33.87 -52.32
CA ILE A 14 35.24 -33.34 -50.96
C ILE A 14 35.63 -31.84 -50.97
N ALA A 15 36.46 -31.42 -51.93
CA ALA A 15 36.90 -30.04 -52.09
C ALA A 15 35.96 -29.20 -52.97
N THR A 16 34.98 -29.79 -53.65
CA THR A 16 33.85 -29.02 -54.18
C THR A 16 33.12 -28.43 -52.99
N PRO A 17 33.11 -27.11 -52.83
CA PRO A 17 32.46 -26.51 -51.70
C PRO A 17 30.97 -26.82 -51.82
N SER A 18 30.46 -27.67 -50.93
CA SER A 18 29.03 -27.75 -50.60
C SER A 18 28.44 -26.39 -50.17
N ILE A 19 29.29 -25.37 -50.04
CA ILE A 19 28.98 -23.94 -49.86
C ILE A 19 28.33 -23.32 -51.13
N ALA A 20 28.52 -23.89 -52.33
CA ALA A 20 27.88 -23.37 -53.55
C ALA A 20 26.40 -23.76 -53.71
N TYR A 21 25.89 -24.73 -52.94
CA TYR A 21 24.49 -25.19 -53.00
C TYR A 21 23.63 -24.75 -51.79
N ALA A 22 24.19 -23.99 -50.84
CA ALA A 22 23.46 -23.51 -49.66
C ALA A 22 23.32 -21.97 -49.60
N GLN A 23 23.86 -21.22 -50.56
CA GLN A 23 23.38 -19.86 -50.82
C GLN A 23 22.13 -19.96 -51.67
N GLN A 24 21.04 -20.37 -51.03
CA GLN A 24 19.71 -20.12 -51.55
C GLN A 24 19.58 -18.59 -51.59
N MET A 25 19.90 -17.98 -52.74
CA MET A 25 19.67 -16.55 -52.96
C MET A 25 18.18 -16.33 -52.67
N SER A 26 17.90 -15.73 -51.52
CA SER A 26 16.54 -15.40 -51.13
C SER A 26 15.92 -14.60 -52.28
N PRO A 27 14.72 -14.98 -52.78
CA PRO A 27 14.10 -14.30 -53.91
C PRO A 27 13.60 -12.89 -53.54
N ILE A 28 13.82 -12.50 -52.27
CA ILE A 28 13.60 -11.19 -51.67
C ILE A 28 14.90 -10.74 -50.97
N ILE A 29 15.24 -9.47 -51.14
CA ILE A 29 16.32 -8.77 -50.46
C ILE A 29 15.73 -7.50 -49.87
N VAL A 30 15.96 -7.24 -48.59
CA VAL A 30 15.52 -6.01 -47.91
C VAL A 30 16.74 -5.16 -47.58
N GLU A 31 16.86 -4.00 -48.21
CA GLU A 31 17.90 -3.02 -47.94
C GLU A 31 17.40 -2.00 -46.90
N THR A 32 18.03 -2.00 -45.74
CA THR A 32 17.68 -1.10 -44.63
C THR A 32 18.33 0.27 -44.82
N GLY A 33 17.52 1.32 -44.95
CA GLY A 33 17.99 2.71 -45.03
C GLY A 33 18.43 3.27 -43.67
N LYS A 34 19.12 4.42 -43.71
CA LYS A 34 19.50 5.14 -42.48
C LYS A 34 18.31 5.89 -41.88
N PRO A 35 18.23 6.02 -40.54
CA PRO A 35 17.17 6.80 -39.89
C PRO A 35 17.30 8.29 -40.19
N VAL A 36 16.18 8.93 -40.50
CA VAL A 36 16.07 10.36 -40.81
C VAL A 36 15.02 11.00 -39.90
N PRO A 37 15.40 11.93 -38.99
CA PRO A 37 16.78 12.28 -38.64
C PRO A 37 17.49 11.15 -37.87
N SER A 38 18.82 11.08 -37.96
CA SER A 38 19.60 10.06 -37.22
C SER A 38 19.77 10.39 -35.72
N VAL A 39 19.42 11.62 -35.34
CA VAL A 39 19.39 12.11 -33.96
C VAL A 39 18.00 12.68 -33.69
N VAL A 40 17.34 12.19 -32.65
CA VAL A 40 15.93 12.48 -32.38
C VAL A 40 15.77 13.05 -30.98
N ARG A 41 14.89 14.05 -30.84
CA ARG A 41 14.55 14.65 -29.55
C ARG A 41 13.33 13.99 -28.92
N SER A 42 13.07 14.30 -27.66
CA SER A 42 11.87 13.83 -26.97
C SER A 42 10.60 14.26 -27.69
N GLY A 43 9.76 13.28 -28.04
CA GLY A 43 8.50 13.45 -28.77
C GLY A 43 8.65 13.70 -30.28
N GLU A 44 9.86 13.67 -30.84
CA GLU A 44 10.09 13.89 -32.27
C GLU A 44 10.01 12.55 -33.03
N PRO A 45 9.26 12.47 -34.14
CA PRO A 45 9.24 11.28 -34.98
C PRO A 45 10.48 11.20 -35.88
N PHE A 46 10.83 9.99 -36.29
CA PHE A 46 11.86 9.75 -37.30
C PHE A 46 11.43 8.65 -38.26
N SER A 47 11.96 8.67 -39.47
CA SER A 47 11.58 7.72 -40.51
C SER A 47 12.76 6.84 -40.92
N VAL A 48 12.45 5.59 -41.27
CA VAL A 48 13.39 4.64 -41.87
C VAL A 48 12.74 4.09 -43.12
N ASN A 49 13.47 4.14 -44.24
CA ASN A 49 13.05 3.54 -45.49
C ASN A 49 13.68 2.14 -45.63
N TYR A 50 12.85 1.11 -45.83
CA TYR A 50 13.26 -0.23 -46.17
C TYR A 50 12.94 -0.49 -47.64
N ARG A 51 13.98 -0.68 -48.44
CA ARG A 51 13.84 -0.96 -49.87
C ARG A 51 13.84 -2.45 -50.11
N VAL A 52 12.70 -2.97 -50.57
CA VAL A 52 12.53 -4.40 -50.83
C VAL A 52 12.70 -4.67 -52.31
N LYS A 53 13.64 -5.55 -52.67
CA LYS A 53 13.90 -6.02 -54.02
C LYS A 53 13.49 -7.48 -54.14
N TYR A 54 12.59 -7.81 -55.05
CA TYR A 54 12.04 -9.17 -55.14
C TYR A 54 11.67 -9.57 -56.57
N THR A 55 11.68 -10.88 -56.83
CA THR A 55 11.30 -11.46 -58.14
C THR A 55 9.78 -11.53 -58.33
N ASP A 56 9.30 -11.72 -59.55
CA ASP A 56 7.85 -11.78 -59.85
C ASP A 56 7.10 -12.93 -59.17
N TYR A 57 7.81 -13.97 -58.74
CA TYR A 57 7.25 -15.10 -57.99
C TYR A 57 7.08 -14.80 -56.49
N VAL A 58 7.40 -13.60 -56.03
CA VAL A 58 7.27 -13.18 -54.63
C VAL A 58 6.08 -12.23 -54.48
N LEU A 59 5.23 -12.52 -53.50
CA LEU A 59 4.15 -11.66 -53.07
C LEU A 59 4.42 -11.19 -51.64
N ILE A 60 4.55 -9.89 -51.43
CA ILE A 60 4.71 -9.29 -50.10
C ILE A 60 3.33 -9.15 -49.45
N ILE A 61 3.19 -9.56 -48.19
CA ILE A 61 1.94 -9.46 -47.43
C ILE A 61 1.93 -8.17 -46.63
N GLU A 62 1.61 -7.06 -47.30
CA GLU A 62 1.63 -5.71 -46.71
C GLU A 62 0.75 -5.57 -45.45
N GLU A 63 -0.35 -6.32 -45.38
CA GLU A 63 -1.27 -6.33 -44.23
C GLU A 63 -0.59 -6.79 -42.93
N GLN A 64 0.36 -7.71 -43.03
CA GLN A 64 1.12 -8.24 -41.88
C GLN A 64 2.39 -7.43 -41.58
N MET A 65 2.68 -6.40 -42.39
CA MET A 65 3.81 -5.48 -42.18
C MET A 65 3.49 -4.32 -41.23
N ARG A 66 2.21 -4.16 -40.86
CA ARG A 66 1.79 -3.14 -39.90
C ARG A 66 2.20 -3.60 -38.51
N LEU A 67 3.20 -2.91 -37.97
CA LEU A 67 3.69 -3.10 -36.61
C LEU A 67 2.99 -2.09 -35.71
N ASP A 68 2.49 -2.52 -34.55
CA ASP A 68 1.88 -1.60 -33.58
C ASP A 68 2.94 -0.95 -32.67
N SER A 69 3.95 -1.73 -32.26
CA SER A 69 5.06 -1.23 -31.44
C SER A 69 6.28 -2.16 -31.52
N LEU A 70 7.46 -1.61 -31.26
CA LEU A 70 8.72 -2.36 -31.16
C LEU A 70 9.41 -2.02 -29.84
N THR A 71 9.98 -3.04 -29.18
CA THR A 71 10.75 -2.83 -27.95
C THR A 71 12.18 -2.46 -28.30
N LEU A 72 12.64 -1.30 -27.84
CA LEU A 72 14.02 -0.89 -28.01
C LEU A 72 14.93 -1.56 -26.99
N VAL A 73 16.10 -1.99 -27.46
CA VAL A 73 17.17 -2.51 -26.61
C VAL A 73 18.27 -1.47 -26.52
N VAL A 74 18.60 -1.07 -25.28
CA VAL A 74 19.78 -0.25 -24.97
C VAL A 74 20.76 -1.10 -24.21
N ASP A 75 22.01 -0.96 -24.59
CA ASP A 75 23.14 -1.48 -23.84
C ASP A 75 24.01 -0.30 -23.43
N SER A 76 24.47 -0.29 -22.18
CA SER A 76 25.33 0.78 -21.66
C SER A 76 26.71 0.80 -22.34
N GLU A 77 27.15 -0.30 -22.97
CA GLU A 77 28.40 -0.38 -23.73
C GLU A 77 28.36 -1.31 -24.97
N GLY A 78 27.20 -1.90 -25.30
CA GLY A 78 27.03 -2.73 -26.51
C GLY A 78 27.51 -4.19 -26.39
N LYS A 79 27.32 -4.88 -25.26
CA LYS A 79 27.47 -6.34 -25.12
C LYS A 79 26.33 -7.03 -24.33
N PRO A 80 25.89 -8.23 -24.77
CA PRO A 80 24.56 -8.75 -24.50
C PRO A 80 24.32 -9.13 -23.03
N GLN A 81 23.08 -8.84 -22.61
CA GLN A 81 22.33 -9.39 -21.48
C GLN A 81 22.94 -9.26 -20.08
N THR A 82 22.30 -8.40 -19.29
CA THR A 82 21.90 -8.72 -17.90
C THR A 82 20.83 -7.73 -17.46
N GLU A 83 20.13 -8.08 -16.38
CA GLU A 83 18.83 -7.60 -15.84
C GLU A 83 18.63 -6.08 -15.64
N ASN A 84 19.53 -5.23 -16.14
CA ASN A 84 19.49 -3.77 -16.06
C ASN A 84 19.48 -3.06 -17.43
N SER A 85 18.86 -3.65 -18.47
CA SER A 85 18.63 -2.96 -19.73
C SER A 85 17.55 -1.88 -19.55
N VAL A 86 17.83 -0.66 -20.02
CA VAL A 86 16.80 0.37 -20.13
C VAL A 86 16.03 0.08 -21.41
N THR A 87 14.89 -0.59 -21.28
CA THR A 87 13.96 -0.77 -22.38
C THR A 87 13.26 0.56 -22.68
N GLY A 88 13.41 1.03 -23.91
CA GLY A 88 12.55 2.07 -24.47
C GLY A 88 11.42 1.40 -25.27
N ILE A 89 10.31 2.11 -25.47
CA ILE A 89 9.25 1.64 -26.37
C ILE A 89 9.31 2.53 -27.62
N ILE A 90 9.38 1.92 -28.80
CA ILE A 90 9.07 2.60 -30.06
C ILE A 90 7.62 2.32 -30.40
N GLU A 91 6.88 3.40 -30.61
CA GLU A 91 5.59 3.35 -31.28
C GLU A 91 5.83 3.53 -32.79
N VAL A 92 5.17 2.71 -33.59
CA VAL A 92 5.14 2.90 -35.04
C VAL A 92 3.94 3.81 -35.32
N LEU A 93 4.20 5.03 -35.78
CA LEU A 93 3.17 6.02 -36.04
C LEU A 93 2.50 5.81 -37.39
N ASP A 94 3.30 5.44 -38.40
CA ASP A 94 2.82 5.33 -39.77
C ASP A 94 3.69 4.38 -40.60
N LEU A 95 3.07 3.80 -41.63
CA LEU A 95 3.72 3.00 -42.67
C LEU A 95 3.24 3.51 -44.03
N VAL A 96 4.16 4.15 -44.75
CA VAL A 96 3.92 4.57 -46.13
C VAL A 96 4.57 3.56 -47.07
N VAL A 97 3.74 2.88 -47.86
CA VAL A 97 4.18 1.96 -48.90
C VAL A 97 4.28 2.74 -50.21
N GLY A 98 5.50 2.83 -50.75
CA GLY A 98 5.78 3.49 -52.03
C GLY A 98 5.27 2.68 -53.22
N GLU A 99 5.23 3.34 -54.38
CA GLU A 99 4.87 2.68 -55.63
C GLU A 99 5.86 1.56 -55.97
N ARG A 100 5.34 0.46 -56.53
CA ARG A 100 6.15 -0.65 -57.01
C ARG A 100 6.75 -0.29 -58.37
N PHE A 101 8.08 -0.32 -58.44
CA PHE A 101 8.82 -0.16 -59.68
C PHE A 101 9.33 -1.51 -60.17
N ARG A 102 9.23 -1.77 -61.47
CA ARG A 102 9.78 -2.97 -62.10
C ARG A 102 10.97 -2.57 -62.95
N TYR A 103 12.11 -3.22 -62.72
CA TYR A 103 13.35 -2.99 -63.45
C TYR A 103 13.88 -4.31 -64.00
N GLY A 104 14.32 -4.34 -65.25
CA GLY A 104 14.85 -5.54 -65.89
C GLY A 104 14.66 -5.56 -67.40
N SER A 105 15.19 -6.60 -68.03
CA SER A 105 15.02 -6.90 -69.46
C SER A 105 14.63 -8.36 -69.63
N GLU A 106 14.06 -8.72 -70.79
CA GLU A 106 13.64 -10.10 -71.07
C GLU A 106 14.81 -11.10 -71.00
N GLU A 107 16.04 -10.66 -71.30
CA GLU A 107 17.25 -11.48 -71.25
C GLU A 107 17.86 -11.60 -69.83
N GLY A 108 17.62 -10.61 -68.96
CA GLY A 108 18.23 -10.52 -67.61
C GLY A 108 17.28 -10.78 -66.44
N GLY A 109 16.00 -11.02 -66.71
CA GLY A 109 14.96 -11.17 -65.70
C GLY A 109 14.44 -9.84 -65.14
N PHE A 110 13.25 -9.88 -64.53
CA PHE A 110 12.61 -8.72 -63.92
C PHE A 110 12.73 -8.74 -62.40
N VAL A 111 13.05 -7.58 -61.82
CA VAL A 111 13.14 -7.34 -60.38
C VAL A 111 12.16 -6.22 -60.03
N ASN A 112 11.34 -6.48 -59.03
CA ASN A 112 10.45 -5.49 -58.44
C ASN A 112 11.15 -4.82 -57.28
N VAL A 113 11.02 -3.51 -57.20
CA VAL A 113 11.55 -2.68 -56.12
C VAL A 113 10.39 -1.91 -55.51
N GLN A 114 10.27 -1.96 -54.19
CA GLN A 114 9.22 -1.29 -53.44
C GLN A 114 9.80 -0.76 -52.14
N ASP A 115 9.53 0.52 -51.86
CA ASP A 115 10.06 1.21 -50.66
C ASP A 115 8.98 1.22 -49.57
N PHE A 116 9.34 0.83 -48.35
CA PHE A 116 8.48 0.84 -47.16
C PHE A 116 9.05 1.85 -46.16
N THR A 117 8.36 2.98 -45.99
CA THR A 117 8.81 4.03 -45.07
C THR A 117 8.04 3.93 -43.76
N TYR A 118 8.71 3.46 -42.71
CA TYR A 118 8.16 3.45 -41.37
C TYR A 118 8.49 4.75 -40.66
N THR A 119 7.49 5.35 -40.02
CA THR A 119 7.66 6.48 -39.12
C THR A 119 7.53 6.00 -37.69
N PHE A 120 8.57 6.21 -36.91
CA PHE A 120 8.72 5.75 -35.54
C PHE A 120 8.76 6.92 -34.57
N MET A 121 8.34 6.68 -33.34
CA MET A 121 8.47 7.63 -32.23
C MET A 121 8.95 6.92 -30.98
N ILE A 122 9.97 7.49 -30.33
CA ILE A 122 10.54 6.94 -29.10
C ILE A 122 9.78 7.51 -27.90
N VAL A 123 9.18 6.63 -27.10
CA VAL A 123 8.36 6.97 -25.93
C VAL A 123 9.13 6.69 -24.64
N ASP A 124 9.08 7.62 -23.68
CA ASP A 124 9.62 7.47 -22.31
C ASP A 124 11.10 7.00 -22.22
N ALA A 125 11.91 7.33 -23.22
CA ALA A 125 13.32 6.94 -23.30
C ALA A 125 14.24 7.84 -22.45
N LYS A 126 15.33 7.26 -21.94
CA LYS A 126 16.45 8.00 -21.35
C LYS A 126 17.38 8.47 -22.47
N LYS A 127 18.14 9.55 -22.25
CA LYS A 127 19.18 9.97 -23.21
C LYS A 127 20.16 8.81 -23.48
N GLY A 128 20.40 8.47 -24.74
CA GLY A 128 21.26 7.35 -25.10
C GLY A 128 21.18 6.97 -26.58
N VAL A 129 21.98 5.99 -26.97
CA VAL A 129 21.90 5.38 -28.30
C VAL A 129 21.04 4.13 -28.19
N TYR A 130 19.98 4.08 -28.99
CA TYR A 130 19.02 3.01 -29.03
C TYR A 130 19.23 2.16 -30.28
N LYS A 131 18.93 0.87 -30.18
CA LYS A 131 18.87 -0.02 -31.34
C LYS A 131 17.44 -0.46 -31.59
N ILE A 132 16.96 -0.19 -32.80
CA ILE A 132 15.74 -0.80 -33.33
C ILE A 132 16.09 -2.25 -33.65
N PRO A 133 15.44 -3.22 -33.00
CA PRO A 133 15.70 -4.63 -33.27
C PRO A 133 15.27 -4.99 -34.71
N SER A 134 15.89 -6.03 -35.23
CA SER A 134 15.45 -6.68 -36.46
C SER A 134 14.00 -7.17 -36.33
N PHE A 135 13.19 -6.98 -37.37
CA PHE A 135 11.87 -7.59 -37.53
C PHE A 135 11.74 -8.23 -38.91
N ASN A 136 10.74 -9.08 -39.11
CA ASN A 136 10.64 -9.91 -40.29
C ASN A 136 9.67 -9.33 -41.33
N PHE A 137 10.13 -9.21 -42.58
CA PHE A 137 9.28 -9.03 -43.75
C PHE A 137 8.66 -10.38 -44.14
N ILE A 138 7.34 -10.45 -44.06
CA ILE A 138 6.55 -11.62 -44.45
C ILE A 138 6.18 -11.60 -45.94
N TRP A 139 6.45 -12.71 -46.62
CA TRP A 139 6.18 -12.89 -48.03
C TRP A 139 5.76 -14.31 -48.36
N ILE A 140 5.16 -14.49 -49.54
CA ILE A 140 4.70 -15.79 -50.05
C ILE A 140 5.31 -16.02 -51.43
N LYS A 141 5.71 -17.27 -51.69
CA LYS A 141 6.08 -17.69 -53.05
C LYS A 141 4.82 -18.00 -53.85
N LYS A 142 4.58 -17.19 -54.86
CA LYS A 142 3.49 -17.35 -55.82
C LYS A 142 3.86 -18.37 -56.88
N SER A 143 3.02 -19.39 -57.05
CA SER A 143 3.13 -20.35 -58.14
C SER A 143 2.63 -19.74 -59.47
N VAL A 144 3.12 -20.26 -60.59
CA VAL A 144 2.67 -19.80 -61.91
C VAL A 144 1.19 -20.16 -62.10
N GLY A 145 0.38 -19.19 -62.54
CA GLY A 145 -1.04 -19.40 -62.83
C GLY A 145 -2.01 -19.24 -61.65
N THR A 146 -1.54 -19.03 -60.43
CA THR A 146 -2.40 -18.74 -59.26
C THR A 146 -2.72 -17.24 -59.18
N THR A 147 -3.94 -16.92 -58.77
CA THR A 147 -4.31 -15.53 -58.47
C THR A 147 -3.72 -15.07 -57.13
N VAL A 148 -3.69 -13.75 -56.90
CA VAL A 148 -3.15 -13.17 -55.66
C VAL A 148 -3.94 -13.63 -54.43
N ALA A 149 -5.26 -13.81 -54.55
CA ALA A 149 -6.11 -14.29 -53.48
C ALA A 149 -5.81 -15.75 -53.11
N GLU A 150 -5.72 -16.65 -54.10
CA GLU A 150 -5.41 -18.07 -53.89
C GLU A 150 -4.01 -18.26 -53.27
N ALA A 151 -3.03 -17.44 -53.68
CA ALA A 151 -1.69 -17.47 -53.11
C ALA A 151 -1.67 -17.05 -51.63
N LYS A 152 -2.53 -16.11 -51.21
CA LYS A 152 -2.66 -15.71 -49.80
C LYS A 152 -3.30 -16.80 -48.93
N GLU A 153 -4.22 -17.60 -49.48
CA GLU A 153 -4.95 -18.63 -48.73
C GLU A 153 -4.17 -19.94 -48.59
N THR A 154 -3.41 -20.33 -49.62
CA THR A 154 -2.73 -21.64 -49.67
C THR A 154 -1.21 -21.56 -49.50
N GLY A 155 -0.63 -20.37 -49.68
CA GLY A 155 0.81 -20.19 -49.66
C GLY A 155 1.43 -20.23 -48.26
N GLU A 156 2.60 -20.85 -48.15
CA GLU A 156 3.39 -20.83 -46.92
C GLU A 156 3.99 -19.43 -46.71
N LEU A 157 3.79 -18.88 -45.50
CA LEU A 157 4.38 -17.62 -45.08
C LEU A 157 5.87 -17.82 -44.82
N MET A 158 6.68 -17.02 -45.49
CA MET A 158 8.13 -16.97 -45.29
C MET A 158 8.54 -15.61 -44.76
N GLU A 159 9.63 -15.60 -44.01
CA GLU A 159 10.10 -14.44 -43.27
C GLU A 159 11.51 -14.05 -43.72
N PHE A 160 11.74 -12.75 -43.88
CA PHE A 160 13.06 -12.20 -44.15
C PHE A 160 13.40 -11.10 -43.11
N PRO A 161 14.42 -11.29 -42.26
CA PRO A 161 14.74 -10.32 -41.21
C PRO A 161 15.35 -9.04 -41.78
N THR A 162 15.02 -7.90 -41.17
CA THR A 162 15.69 -6.61 -41.43
C THR A 162 16.99 -6.47 -40.66
N ASP A 163 17.82 -5.50 -41.00
CA ASP A 163 18.99 -5.17 -40.19
C ASP A 163 18.61 -4.40 -38.92
N GLU A 164 19.47 -4.48 -37.90
CA GLU A 164 19.38 -3.62 -36.72
C GLU A 164 19.80 -2.18 -37.05
N ILE A 165 19.09 -1.20 -36.49
CA ILE A 165 19.36 0.22 -36.76
C ILE A 165 19.66 0.95 -35.47
N GLY A 166 20.78 1.67 -35.43
CA GLY A 166 21.13 2.56 -34.33
C GLY A 166 20.52 3.95 -34.49
N ILE A 167 19.94 4.50 -33.43
CA ILE A 167 19.42 5.87 -33.37
C ILE A 167 19.84 6.58 -32.09
N SER A 168 20.28 7.83 -32.22
CA SER A 168 20.71 8.62 -31.07
C SER A 168 19.54 9.44 -30.52
N TYR A 169 19.19 9.24 -29.25
CA TYR A 169 18.11 9.97 -28.59
C TYR A 169 18.66 11.00 -27.62
N VAL A 170 18.26 12.26 -27.81
CA VAL A 170 18.69 13.39 -26.99
C VAL A 170 17.50 13.96 -26.23
N THR A 171 17.54 13.89 -24.91
CA THR A 171 16.54 14.55 -24.06
C THR A 171 16.83 16.05 -23.99
N THR A 172 16.16 16.85 -24.81
CA THR A 172 16.08 18.30 -24.62
C THR A 172 14.69 18.67 -24.11
N ILE A 173 14.61 19.64 -23.19
CA ILE A 173 13.34 20.27 -22.82
C ILE A 173 12.88 21.07 -24.05
N VAL A 174 12.08 20.44 -24.92
CA VAL A 174 11.44 21.14 -26.02
C VAL A 174 10.33 22.01 -25.41
N ARG A 175 10.34 23.32 -25.70
CA ARG A 175 9.15 24.16 -25.44
C ARG A 175 8.01 23.54 -26.26
N PRO A 176 6.95 23.02 -25.63
CA PRO A 176 6.09 22.04 -26.28
C PRO A 176 5.26 22.72 -27.39
N PRO A 177 5.11 22.12 -28.59
CA PRO A 177 3.75 21.96 -29.07
C PRO A 177 3.05 21.04 -28.07
N THR A 178 1.92 21.50 -27.55
CA THR A 178 1.09 20.81 -26.56
C THR A 178 0.62 19.45 -27.07
N VAL A 179 1.42 18.41 -26.84
CA VAL A 179 0.93 17.03 -26.83
C VAL A 179 1.37 16.42 -25.50
N ASP A 180 0.83 16.97 -24.42
CA ASP A 180 1.06 16.57 -23.01
C ASP A 180 0.26 15.30 -22.64
N ILE A 181 0.08 14.38 -23.60
CA ILE A 181 -0.72 13.16 -23.41
C ILE A 181 -0.10 11.99 -24.18
N ARG A 182 1.12 11.54 -23.84
CA ARG A 182 1.53 10.16 -24.18
C ARG A 182 2.75 9.63 -23.47
N ASP A 183 3.65 10.49 -23.00
CA ASP A 183 4.63 10.08 -22.00
C ASP A 183 3.85 9.69 -20.74
N GLY A 184 3.84 8.39 -20.45
CA GLY A 184 2.99 7.83 -19.42
C GLY A 184 3.34 8.50 -18.11
N VAL A 185 2.45 9.35 -17.59
CA VAL A 185 2.57 9.84 -16.22
C VAL A 185 2.64 8.57 -15.37
N LYS A 186 3.84 8.22 -14.90
CA LYS A 186 4.07 7.03 -14.09
C LYS A 186 3.36 7.27 -12.77
N PHE A 187 2.09 6.90 -12.75
CA PHE A 187 1.21 6.95 -11.58
C PHE A 187 1.66 5.96 -10.50
N ASN A 188 2.88 5.42 -10.55
CA ASN A 188 3.45 4.60 -9.48
C ASN A 188 3.34 5.30 -8.13
N ALA A 189 3.52 6.63 -8.08
CA ALA A 189 3.32 7.39 -6.84
C ALA A 189 1.83 7.39 -6.39
N LEU A 190 0.90 7.54 -7.32
CA LEU A 190 -0.56 7.52 -7.06
C LEU A 190 -1.07 6.11 -6.73
N LYS A 191 -0.65 5.07 -7.45
CA LYS A 191 -0.94 3.66 -7.17
C LYS A 191 -0.40 3.25 -5.79
N THR A 192 0.83 3.64 -5.47
CA THR A 192 1.42 3.40 -4.13
C THR A 192 0.65 4.14 -3.05
N PHE A 193 0.23 5.39 -3.32
CA PHE A 193 -0.57 6.19 -2.38
C PHE A 193 -1.96 5.57 -2.16
N VAL A 194 -2.64 5.16 -3.23
CA VAL A 194 -3.97 4.52 -3.17
C VAL A 194 -3.88 3.20 -2.42
N ASN A 195 -2.92 2.33 -2.74
CA ASN A 195 -2.74 1.05 -2.03
C ASN A 195 -2.45 1.25 -0.54
N ARG A 196 -1.61 2.23 -0.16
CA ARG A 196 -1.35 2.54 1.25
C ARG A 196 -2.59 3.07 1.95
N SER A 197 -3.35 3.96 1.31
CA SER A 197 -4.60 4.50 1.85
C SER A 197 -5.63 3.39 2.07
N VAL A 198 -5.79 2.49 1.11
CA VAL A 198 -6.70 1.33 1.20
C VAL A 198 -6.29 0.41 2.35
N MET A 199 -4.99 0.11 2.50
CA MET A 199 -4.49 -0.72 3.61
C MET A 199 -4.78 -0.10 4.98
N ILE A 200 -4.65 1.22 5.11
CA ILE A 200 -4.96 1.96 6.35
C ILE A 200 -6.47 1.87 6.66
N VAL A 201 -7.33 2.03 5.65
CA VAL A 201 -8.78 1.90 5.83
C VAL A 201 -9.15 0.51 6.33
N TYR A 202 -8.61 -0.56 5.71
CA TYR A 202 -8.85 -1.93 6.17
C TYR A 202 -8.31 -2.18 7.59
N LEU A 203 -7.17 -1.60 7.96
CA LEU A 203 -6.63 -1.70 9.32
C LEU A 203 -7.53 -1.02 10.34
N VAL A 204 -8.09 0.16 10.01
CA VAL A 204 -9.06 0.86 10.88
C VAL A 204 -10.34 0.04 11.03
N ILE A 205 -10.89 -0.50 9.93
CA ILE A 205 -12.06 -1.38 9.97
C ILE A 205 -11.78 -2.61 10.85
N GLY A 206 -10.64 -3.27 10.66
CA GLY A 206 -10.23 -4.42 11.46
C GLY A 206 -10.12 -4.11 12.95
N LEU A 207 -9.51 -2.98 13.32
CA LEU A 207 -9.45 -2.53 14.72
C LEU A 207 -10.82 -2.22 15.31
N THR A 208 -11.71 -1.60 14.54
CA THR A 208 -13.08 -1.32 15.01
C THR A 208 -13.87 -2.60 15.26
N LEU A 209 -13.81 -3.57 14.34
CA LEU A 209 -14.43 -4.89 14.51
C LEU A 209 -13.83 -5.65 15.69
N PHE A 210 -12.51 -5.62 15.85
CA PHE A 210 -11.84 -6.27 16.98
C PHE A 210 -12.24 -5.65 18.32
N SER A 211 -12.38 -4.33 18.38
CA SER A 211 -12.87 -3.64 19.59
C SER A 211 -14.32 -4.00 19.91
N ALA A 212 -15.19 -4.10 18.90
CA ALA A 212 -16.57 -4.55 19.07
C ALA A 212 -16.63 -6.00 19.57
N LEU A 213 -15.79 -6.89 19.05
CA LEU A 213 -15.71 -8.28 19.47
C LEU A 213 -15.27 -8.41 20.94
N ILE A 214 -14.33 -7.58 21.40
CA ILE A 214 -13.95 -7.51 22.82
C ILE A 214 -15.11 -7.03 23.69
N ILE A 215 -15.89 -6.04 23.23
CA ILE A 215 -17.06 -5.54 23.97
C ILE A 215 -18.13 -6.64 24.07
N VAL A 216 -18.42 -7.34 22.98
CA VAL A 216 -19.37 -8.46 22.95
C VAL A 216 -18.91 -9.60 23.86
N ALA A 217 -17.64 -10.00 23.77
CA ALA A 217 -17.06 -11.04 24.63
C ALA A 217 -17.11 -10.64 26.12
N ARG A 218 -16.95 -9.35 26.45
CA ARG A 218 -17.12 -8.84 27.81
C ARG A 218 -18.58 -8.76 28.24
N PHE A 219 -19.51 -8.45 27.33
CA PHE A 219 -20.94 -8.42 27.61
C PHE A 219 -21.47 -9.81 27.96
N PHE A 220 -21.06 -10.84 27.22
CA PHE A 220 -21.40 -12.24 27.52
C PHE A 220 -20.71 -12.80 28.78
N ARG A 221 -19.62 -12.18 29.25
CA ARG A 221 -18.93 -12.56 30.48
C ARG A 221 -19.39 -11.80 31.72
N ARG A 222 -20.33 -10.85 31.61
CA ARG A 222 -20.91 -10.17 32.77
C ARG A 222 -22.22 -10.86 33.17
N PRO A 223 -22.39 -11.26 34.45
CA PRO A 223 -23.69 -11.68 34.94
C PRO A 223 -24.67 -10.50 34.86
N LEU A 224 -25.88 -10.75 34.37
CA LEU A 224 -26.97 -9.78 34.35
C LEU A 224 -27.22 -9.29 35.78
N LEU A 225 -26.84 -8.04 36.07
CA LEU A 225 -27.28 -7.32 37.25
C LEU A 225 -28.51 -6.49 36.88
N SER A 226 -29.63 -6.84 37.50
CA SER A 226 -30.93 -6.19 37.38
C SER A 226 -30.82 -4.66 37.47
N LYS A 227 -31.47 -4.00 36.52
CA LYS A 227 -31.87 -2.60 36.66
C LYS A 227 -33.03 -2.54 37.65
N GLU A 228 -32.82 -1.91 38.78
CA GLU A 228 -33.89 -1.43 39.65
C GLU A 228 -34.03 0.09 39.47
N ASN A 229 -35.28 0.52 39.38
CA ASN A 229 -35.71 1.89 39.07
C ASN A 229 -35.41 2.84 40.24
N GLU A 230 -35.12 4.11 39.94
CA GLU A 230 -35.49 5.20 40.87
C GLU A 230 -35.69 6.51 40.08
N LYS A 231 -36.90 7.08 40.22
CA LYS A 231 -37.34 8.40 39.76
C LYS A 231 -37.12 9.45 40.86
N ASP A 232 -37.10 10.72 40.43
CA ASP A 232 -37.42 11.97 41.17
C ASP A 232 -36.44 12.41 42.29
N ASP A 233 -36.22 13.68 42.64
CA ASP A 233 -36.49 15.02 42.06
C ASP A 233 -35.61 16.04 42.86
N LYS A 234 -35.35 17.21 42.26
CA LYS A 234 -35.05 18.54 42.85
C LYS A 234 -33.85 18.88 43.80
N THR A 235 -33.01 19.78 43.25
CA THR A 235 -32.49 21.08 43.74
C THR A 235 -31.94 21.28 45.16
N THR A 236 -30.69 21.77 45.28
CA THR A 236 -30.35 23.05 45.99
C THR A 236 -29.01 23.62 45.53
N GLU A 237 -28.93 24.95 45.51
CA GLU A 237 -27.83 25.83 45.08
C GLU A 237 -26.76 26.06 46.17
N THR A 238 -25.65 26.68 45.72
CA THR A 238 -24.70 27.58 46.46
C THR A 238 -23.94 26.99 47.67
N ASP A 239 -22.75 27.44 48.10
CA ASP A 239 -21.89 28.57 47.78
C ASP A 239 -20.42 28.16 48.09
N GLY A 240 -19.46 28.99 47.69
CA GLY A 240 -18.02 28.75 47.83
C GLY A 240 -17.48 28.80 49.26
N MET A 241 -16.36 28.09 49.47
CA MET A 241 -15.25 28.57 50.29
C MET A 241 -13.95 27.80 50.00
N SER A 242 -12.88 28.59 49.79
CA SER A 242 -11.47 28.22 50.00
C SER A 242 -11.32 27.59 51.39
N TYR A 243 -10.58 26.50 51.62
CA TYR A 243 -9.15 26.46 51.98
C TYR A 243 -8.68 24.99 52.09
N ALA A 244 -7.38 24.73 51.82
CA ALA A 244 -6.50 23.62 52.26
C ALA A 244 -6.95 22.14 52.04
N ALA A 245 -6.12 21.14 51.72
CA ALA A 245 -4.70 21.01 51.47
C ALA A 245 -4.53 19.97 50.34
N ALA A 246 -3.64 20.22 49.38
CA ALA A 246 -3.40 19.31 48.27
C ALA A 246 -2.66 18.05 48.77
N PRO A 247 -3.13 16.82 48.51
CA PRO A 247 -2.32 15.64 48.73
C PRO A 247 -1.12 15.64 47.77
N THR A 248 0.05 15.32 48.31
CA THR A 248 1.39 15.38 47.70
C THR A 248 1.64 14.36 46.57
N LEU A 249 0.63 13.58 46.16
CA LEU A 249 0.77 12.47 45.22
C LEU A 249 0.00 12.71 43.92
N SER A 250 0.73 12.68 42.80
CA SER A 250 0.14 12.65 41.45
C SER A 250 -0.86 11.48 41.32
N ARG A 251 -2.04 11.71 40.73
CA ARG A 251 -3.09 10.70 40.49
C ARG A 251 -2.58 9.36 39.96
N ARG A 252 -1.59 9.40 39.04
CA ARG A 252 -0.96 8.18 38.49
C ARG A 252 -0.18 7.39 39.54
N LYS A 253 0.49 8.09 40.46
CA LYS A 253 1.18 7.47 41.60
C LYS A 253 0.17 6.88 42.60
N ALA A 254 -0.95 7.55 42.85
CA ALA A 254 -2.01 7.05 43.72
C ALA A 254 -2.63 5.74 43.19
N ARG A 255 -2.95 5.66 41.88
CA ARG A 255 -3.41 4.42 41.23
C ARG A 255 -2.42 3.27 41.36
N LYS A 256 -1.13 3.53 41.07
CA LYS A 256 -0.06 2.52 41.21
C LYS A 256 0.18 2.09 42.65
N LYS A 257 -0.08 2.98 43.63
CA LYS A 257 0.01 2.67 45.06
C LYS A 257 -1.15 1.76 45.46
N PHE A 258 -2.39 2.16 45.12
CA PHE A 258 -3.60 1.38 45.36
C PHE A 258 -3.51 -0.04 44.78
N LEU A 259 -3.10 -0.20 43.51
CA LEU A 259 -2.95 -1.54 42.91
C LEU A 259 -1.86 -2.40 43.58
N ARG A 260 -0.80 -1.77 44.10
CA ARG A 260 0.25 -2.47 44.86
C ARG A 260 -0.26 -2.91 46.23
N GLU A 261 -1.00 -2.04 46.91
CA GLU A 261 -1.61 -2.31 48.21
C GLU A 261 -2.69 -3.40 48.10
N LEU A 262 -3.54 -3.37 47.06
CA LEU A 262 -4.50 -4.44 46.79
C LEU A 262 -3.82 -5.78 46.52
N LYS A 263 -2.72 -5.80 45.75
CA LYS A 263 -1.98 -7.04 45.48
C LYS A 263 -1.30 -7.58 46.74
N ALA A 264 -0.76 -6.71 47.59
CA ALA A 264 -0.18 -7.11 48.87
C ALA A 264 -1.26 -7.71 49.79
N LEU A 265 -2.44 -7.08 49.84
CA LEU A 265 -3.59 -7.55 50.61
C LEU A 265 -4.13 -8.89 50.07
N GLU A 266 -4.22 -9.06 48.76
CA GLU A 266 -4.60 -10.33 48.11
C GLU A 266 -3.65 -11.47 48.49
N ASN A 267 -2.34 -11.20 48.51
CA ASN A 267 -1.32 -12.17 48.91
C ASN A 267 -1.42 -12.51 50.40
N GLU A 268 -1.63 -11.52 51.28
CA GLU A 268 -1.81 -11.71 52.73
C GLU A 268 -3.00 -12.65 52.97
N VAL A 269 -4.16 -12.33 52.40
CA VAL A 269 -5.42 -13.08 52.51
C VAL A 269 -5.32 -14.51 51.95
N ARG A 270 -4.52 -14.74 50.91
CA ARG A 270 -4.28 -16.10 50.38
C ARG A 270 -3.30 -16.93 51.21
N SER A 271 -2.38 -16.28 51.92
CA SER A 271 -1.32 -16.96 52.66
C SER A 271 -1.73 -17.36 54.08
N THR A 272 -2.73 -16.70 54.65
CA THR A 272 -3.22 -16.96 56.01
C THR A 272 -4.60 -17.60 55.97
N VAL A 273 -4.81 -18.68 56.72
CA VAL A 273 -6.16 -19.15 57.08
C VAL A 273 -6.81 -18.02 57.88
N ILE A 274 -7.89 -17.45 57.34
CA ILE A 274 -8.49 -16.22 57.87
C ILE A 274 -9.33 -16.59 59.10
N ASP A 275 -8.89 -16.12 60.26
CA ASP A 275 -9.70 -16.02 61.47
C ASP A 275 -10.60 -14.76 61.42
N ASP A 276 -11.63 -14.69 62.26
CA ASP A 276 -12.57 -13.55 62.29
C ASP A 276 -11.85 -12.21 62.56
N GLU A 277 -10.76 -12.24 63.34
CA GLU A 277 -9.92 -11.07 63.61
C GLU A 277 -9.09 -10.65 62.39
N GLY A 278 -8.55 -11.60 61.63
CA GLY A 278 -7.89 -11.39 60.35
C GLY A 278 -8.85 -10.82 59.30
N ALA A 279 -10.10 -11.29 59.26
CA ALA A 279 -11.14 -10.77 58.36
C ALA A 279 -11.48 -9.30 58.69
N LYS A 280 -11.61 -8.96 59.98
CA LYS A 280 -11.83 -7.58 60.45
C LYS A 280 -10.69 -6.65 60.07
N LYS A 281 -9.44 -7.11 60.25
CA LYS A 281 -8.24 -6.35 59.88
C LYS A 281 -8.12 -6.15 58.37
N ALA A 282 -8.40 -7.18 57.58
CA ALA A 282 -8.39 -7.10 56.12
C ALA A 282 -9.46 -6.13 55.61
N THR A 283 -10.67 -6.20 56.16
CA THR A 283 -11.79 -5.31 55.81
C THR A 283 -11.48 -3.85 56.11
N SER A 284 -10.89 -3.57 57.28
CA SER A 284 -10.45 -2.23 57.67
C SER A 284 -9.35 -1.69 56.75
N LYS A 285 -8.34 -2.52 56.41
CA LYS A 285 -7.28 -2.16 55.45
C LYS A 285 -7.85 -1.84 54.07
N PHE A 286 -8.80 -2.65 53.59
CA PHE A 286 -9.43 -2.45 52.28
C PHE A 286 -10.24 -1.16 52.20
N SER A 287 -11.06 -0.88 53.22
CA SER A 287 -11.81 0.37 53.33
C SER A 287 -10.87 1.59 53.36
N TYR A 288 -9.76 1.50 54.09
CA TYR A 288 -8.72 2.54 54.11
C TYR A 288 -8.08 2.77 52.72
N PHE A 289 -7.72 1.71 52.01
CA PHE A 289 -7.14 1.83 50.67
C PHE A 289 -8.12 2.46 49.67
N ILE A 290 -9.39 2.07 49.71
CA ILE A 290 -10.42 2.69 48.84
C ILE A 290 -10.58 4.16 49.16
N ARG A 291 -10.65 4.54 50.45
CA ARG A 291 -10.75 5.93 50.88
C ARG A 291 -9.56 6.76 50.41
N SER A 292 -8.33 6.26 50.62
CA SER A 292 -7.11 6.93 50.17
C SER A 292 -7.04 7.07 48.64
N PHE A 293 -7.60 6.11 47.90
CA PHE A 293 -7.68 6.17 46.45
C PHE A 293 -8.69 7.23 45.97
N ILE A 294 -9.90 7.23 46.53
CA ILE A 294 -10.97 8.16 46.18
C ILE A 294 -10.52 9.60 46.46
N SER A 295 -9.93 9.87 47.63
CA SER A 295 -9.43 11.20 47.99
C SER A 295 -8.34 11.66 47.03
N ALA A 296 -7.37 10.80 46.70
CA ALA A 296 -6.30 11.13 45.76
C ALA A 296 -6.80 11.38 44.33
N GLU A 297 -7.81 10.65 43.87
CA GLU A 297 -8.34 10.80 42.51
C GLU A 297 -9.16 12.11 42.37
N LEU A 298 -9.86 12.50 43.43
CA LEU A 298 -10.71 13.70 43.49
C LEU A 298 -9.95 14.98 43.88
N SER A 299 -8.78 14.86 44.49
CA SER A 299 -7.93 15.98 44.93
C SER A 299 -7.64 17.07 43.88
N GLY A 300 -7.58 16.72 42.60
CA GLY A 300 -7.35 17.68 41.51
C GLY A 300 -8.59 18.00 40.67
N GLY A 301 -9.79 17.77 41.20
CA GLY A 301 -11.07 17.91 40.49
C GLY A 301 -11.99 18.96 41.13
N PRO A 302 -13.14 19.28 40.49
CA PRO A 302 -14.11 20.24 40.99
C PRO A 302 -14.94 19.71 42.17
N VAL A 303 -14.66 18.49 42.63
CA VAL A 303 -15.39 17.80 43.70
C VAL A 303 -14.44 17.64 44.87
N ARG A 304 -14.77 18.27 46.00
CA ARG A 304 -14.00 18.16 47.23
C ARG A 304 -14.64 17.14 48.17
N ILE A 305 -13.80 16.25 48.68
CA ILE A 305 -14.10 15.38 49.81
C ILE A 305 -13.30 15.94 50.99
N PHE A 306 -13.94 16.02 52.14
CA PHE A 306 -13.28 16.40 53.38
C PHE A 306 -12.72 15.15 54.05
N ASP A 307 -11.56 15.27 54.70
CA ASP A 307 -10.96 14.17 55.45
C ASP A 307 -11.85 13.68 56.60
N SER A 308 -12.82 14.50 57.04
CA SER A 308 -13.84 14.17 58.04
C SER A 308 -15.06 13.44 57.50
N ASP A 309 -15.26 13.36 56.17
CA ASP A 309 -16.46 12.72 55.61
C ASP A 309 -16.45 11.21 55.91
N THR A 310 -17.62 10.67 56.27
CA THR A 310 -17.79 9.20 56.36
C THR A 310 -17.88 8.60 54.95
N PRO A 311 -17.57 7.30 54.77
CA PRO A 311 -17.76 6.62 53.48
C PRO A 311 -19.18 6.78 52.91
N LYS A 312 -20.19 6.78 53.78
CA LYS A 312 -21.59 7.04 53.43
C LYS A 312 -21.80 8.46 52.89
N GLN A 313 -21.31 9.48 53.58
CA GLN A 313 -21.39 10.88 53.14
C GLN A 313 -20.64 11.11 51.81
N THR A 314 -19.50 10.43 51.64
CA THR A 314 -18.72 10.47 50.40
C THR A 314 -19.51 9.92 49.21
N TYR A 315 -20.20 8.79 49.39
CA TYR A 315 -21.03 8.19 48.36
C TYR A 315 -22.23 9.07 47.99
N GLU A 316 -22.97 9.59 48.97
CA GLU A 316 -24.13 10.46 48.70
C GLU A 316 -23.72 11.74 47.97
N ARG A 317 -22.59 12.34 48.37
CA ARG A 317 -22.05 13.53 47.68
C ARG A 317 -21.66 13.22 46.24
N LEU A 318 -21.12 12.03 45.95
CA LEU A 318 -20.80 11.60 44.59
C LEU A 318 -22.06 11.33 43.76
N LYS A 319 -23.09 10.69 44.34
CA LYS A 319 -24.38 10.42 43.69
C LYS A 319 -25.08 11.73 43.28
N GLY A 320 -25.08 12.72 44.18
CA GLY A 320 -25.71 14.03 44.02
C GLY A 320 -24.98 15.05 43.14
N LEU A 321 -23.91 14.66 42.42
CA LEU A 321 -23.16 15.60 41.58
C LEU A 321 -23.95 16.11 40.37
N ASP A 322 -23.83 17.40 40.07
CA ASP A 322 -24.35 18.02 38.84
C ASP A 322 -23.77 17.38 37.57
N ALA A 323 -24.54 17.44 36.47
CA ALA A 323 -24.12 16.96 35.15
C ALA A 323 -22.80 17.59 34.67
N LYS A 324 -22.55 18.86 34.97
CA LYS A 324 -21.29 19.56 34.64
C LYS A 324 -20.10 18.95 35.38
N ARG A 325 -20.24 18.66 36.68
CA ARG A 325 -19.19 18.06 37.52
C ARG A 325 -18.96 16.59 37.16
N LYS A 326 -20.03 15.84 36.86
CA LYS A 326 -19.98 14.49 36.30
C LYS A 326 -19.20 14.46 34.97
N LYS A 327 -19.45 15.41 34.05
CA LYS A 327 -18.73 15.53 32.77
C LYS A 327 -17.24 15.82 32.97
N HIS A 328 -16.86 16.61 33.98
CA HIS A 328 -15.45 16.89 34.30
C HIS A 328 -14.69 15.65 34.82
N LEU A 329 -15.35 14.80 35.60
CA LEU A 329 -14.79 13.51 36.03
C LEU A 329 -14.69 12.51 34.87
N GLY A 330 -15.61 12.59 33.92
CA GLY A 330 -15.62 11.81 32.69
C GLY A 330 -15.71 10.31 32.96
N CYS A 331 -14.90 9.51 32.27
CA CYS A 331 -14.81 8.04 32.44
C CYS A 331 -14.61 7.56 33.87
N ARG A 332 -13.99 8.39 34.71
CA ARG A 332 -13.59 7.99 36.06
C ARG A 332 -14.76 7.94 37.02
N TYR A 333 -15.82 8.70 36.72
CA TYR A 333 -16.94 8.87 37.63
C TYR A 333 -17.58 7.53 38.00
N GLY A 334 -17.85 6.67 37.01
CA GLY A 334 -18.48 5.37 37.27
C GLY A 334 -17.63 4.48 38.20
N ALA A 335 -16.33 4.39 37.94
CA ALA A 335 -15.44 3.58 38.76
C ALA A 335 -15.26 4.16 40.19
N ILE A 336 -15.19 5.49 40.33
CA ILE A 336 -15.11 6.14 41.65
C ILE A 336 -16.42 5.95 42.43
N LEU A 337 -17.57 6.04 41.76
CA LEU A 337 -18.88 5.85 42.38
C LEU A 337 -19.07 4.40 42.88
N GLU A 338 -18.69 3.41 42.08
CA GLU A 338 -18.75 2.00 42.47
C GLU A 338 -17.81 1.68 43.64
N LEU A 339 -16.59 2.24 43.63
CA LEU A 339 -15.65 2.10 44.75
C LEU A 339 -16.19 2.79 46.02
N ALA A 340 -16.81 3.96 45.89
CA ALA A 340 -17.44 4.64 47.02
C ALA A 340 -18.64 3.83 47.57
N LYS A 341 -19.42 3.20 46.69
CA LYS A 341 -20.51 2.29 47.07
C LYS A 341 -19.99 1.09 47.86
N LYS A 342 -18.90 0.46 47.39
CA LYS A 342 -18.22 -0.62 48.13
C LYS A 342 -17.72 -0.15 49.47
N SER A 343 -17.07 1.02 49.53
CA SER A 343 -16.57 1.59 50.79
C SER A 343 -17.69 1.88 51.80
N LYS A 344 -18.88 2.30 51.33
CA LYS A 344 -20.08 2.44 52.17
C LYS A 344 -20.49 1.09 52.78
N TYR A 345 -20.63 0.06 51.96
CA TYR A 345 -21.02 -1.27 52.46
C TYR A 345 -20.02 -1.83 53.47
N TYR A 346 -18.71 -1.73 53.17
CA TYR A 346 -17.69 -2.20 54.10
C TYR A 346 -17.65 -1.41 55.41
N TYR A 347 -18.01 -0.14 55.38
CA TYR A 347 -18.12 0.66 56.59
C TYR A 347 -19.34 0.24 57.44
N GLU A 348 -20.48 -0.03 56.79
CA GLU A 348 -21.69 -0.56 57.46
C GLU A 348 -21.47 -2.00 58.00
N ASP A 349 -20.72 -2.84 57.27
CA ASP A 349 -20.34 -4.19 57.69
C ASP A 349 -19.39 -4.17 58.91
N ILE A 350 -18.47 -3.19 58.99
CA ILE A 350 -17.61 -2.97 60.16
C ILE A 350 -18.43 -2.51 61.38
N GLU A 351 -19.42 -1.63 61.19
CA GLU A 351 -20.29 -1.15 62.28
C GLU A 351 -21.26 -2.23 62.79
N SER A 352 -21.64 -3.19 61.94
CA SER A 352 -22.58 -4.27 62.26
C SER A 352 -21.93 -5.61 62.64
N ASP A 353 -20.60 -5.67 62.69
CA ASP A 353 -19.78 -6.87 62.97
C ASP A 353 -20.10 -8.06 62.03
N ASN A 354 -20.61 -7.78 60.83
CA ASN A 354 -21.05 -8.78 59.85
C ASN A 354 -20.09 -8.82 58.65
N TYR A 355 -19.05 -9.64 58.74
CA TYR A 355 -17.97 -9.68 57.76
C TYR A 355 -18.30 -10.55 56.54
N ARG A 356 -18.10 -10.00 55.33
CA ARG A 356 -18.34 -10.74 54.07
C ARG A 356 -17.25 -11.78 53.79
N ALA A 357 -17.69 -13.00 53.46
CA ALA A 357 -16.83 -14.14 53.18
C ALA A 357 -16.04 -14.09 51.85
N ASP A 358 -16.38 -13.20 50.91
CA ASP A 358 -15.90 -13.30 49.51
C ASP A 358 -14.90 -12.20 49.12
N PHE A 359 -13.94 -11.93 50.00
CA PHE A 359 -13.00 -10.81 49.93
C PHE A 359 -12.09 -10.82 48.68
N LEU A 360 -11.68 -12.01 48.21
CA LEU A 360 -10.83 -12.14 47.01
C LEU A 360 -11.55 -11.70 45.73
N LYS A 361 -12.85 -11.99 45.62
CA LYS A 361 -13.68 -11.55 44.50
C LYS A 361 -13.84 -10.03 44.51
N GLU A 362 -14.07 -9.46 45.68
CA GLU A 362 -14.22 -8.03 45.89
C GLU A 362 -12.95 -7.23 45.58
N ILE A 363 -11.76 -7.75 45.94
CA ILE A 363 -10.46 -7.21 45.53
C ILE A 363 -10.30 -7.24 44.01
N GLY A 364 -10.63 -8.39 43.38
CA GLY A 364 -10.54 -8.55 41.93
C GLY A 364 -11.41 -7.56 41.17
N GLU A 365 -12.66 -7.38 41.62
CA GLU A 365 -13.58 -6.40 41.05
C GLU A 365 -13.04 -4.96 41.19
N SER A 366 -12.55 -4.60 42.37
CA SER A 366 -12.02 -3.25 42.65
C SER A 366 -10.76 -2.95 41.85
N ARG A 367 -9.90 -3.94 41.68
CA ARG A 367 -8.74 -3.86 40.78
C ARG A 367 -9.17 -3.66 39.33
N SER A 368 -10.15 -4.41 38.85
CA SER A 368 -10.67 -4.29 37.48
C SER A 368 -11.28 -2.91 37.21
N LEU A 369 -11.98 -2.31 38.18
CA LEU A 369 -12.54 -0.97 38.07
C LEU A 369 -11.44 0.07 37.86
N VAL A 370 -10.34 0.01 38.62
CA VAL A 370 -9.23 0.96 38.50
C VAL A 370 -8.43 0.75 37.21
N GLU A 371 -8.18 -0.50 36.80
CA GLU A 371 -7.47 -0.80 35.55
C GLU A 371 -8.27 -0.33 34.31
N ASN A 372 -9.61 -0.44 34.34
CA ASN A 372 -10.48 0.05 33.26
C ASN A 372 -10.40 1.58 33.09
N ILE A 373 -10.21 2.34 34.17
CA ILE A 373 -10.01 3.80 34.08
C ILE A 373 -8.76 4.13 33.25
N ASP A 374 -7.68 3.38 33.43
CA ASP A 374 -6.45 3.58 32.67
C ASP A 374 -6.65 3.17 31.20
N PHE A 375 -7.28 2.02 30.94
CA PHE A 375 -7.56 1.51 29.60
C PHE A 375 -8.43 2.46 28.74
N GLU A 376 -9.52 2.98 29.30
CA GLU A 376 -10.38 3.94 28.58
C GLU A 376 -9.66 5.26 28.27
N ARG A 377 -8.72 5.66 29.13
CA ARG A 377 -7.91 6.86 28.90
C ARG A 377 -6.87 6.63 27.81
N THR A 378 -6.15 5.51 27.82
CA THR A 378 -5.15 5.19 26.79
C THR A 378 -5.79 4.99 25.43
N THR A 379 -6.91 4.29 25.35
CA THR A 379 -7.64 4.07 24.08
C THR A 379 -8.14 5.39 23.48
N ARG A 380 -8.74 6.29 24.28
CA ARG A 380 -9.12 7.63 23.79
C ARG A 380 -7.93 8.47 23.36
N PHE A 381 -6.83 8.45 24.11
CA PHE A 381 -5.62 9.18 23.75
C PHE A 381 -5.01 8.66 22.43
N LEU A 382 -4.93 7.34 22.26
CA LEU A 382 -4.45 6.70 21.03
C LEU A 382 -5.36 7.00 19.85
N ALA A 383 -6.68 6.94 20.02
CA ALA A 383 -7.64 7.31 18.99
C ALA A 383 -7.48 8.77 18.56
N GLN A 384 -7.37 9.70 19.51
CA GLN A 384 -7.13 11.12 19.22
C GLN A 384 -5.76 11.35 18.55
N MET A 385 -4.72 10.63 18.96
CA MET A 385 -3.39 10.71 18.35
C MET A 385 -3.40 10.20 16.91
N LEU A 386 -4.08 9.08 16.64
CA LEU A 386 -4.25 8.52 15.31
C LEU A 386 -5.04 9.47 14.41
N ILE A 387 -6.17 10.01 14.88
CA ILE A 387 -6.96 11.01 14.14
C ILE A 387 -6.10 12.24 13.79
N ARG A 388 -5.34 12.78 14.76
CA ARG A 388 -4.46 13.93 14.52
C ARG A 388 -3.32 13.62 13.54
N ARG A 389 -2.80 12.39 13.55
CA ARG A 389 -1.74 11.96 12.62
C ARG A 389 -2.29 11.83 11.21
N VAL A 390 -3.42 11.14 11.04
CA VAL A 390 -4.13 11.02 9.75
C VAL A 390 -4.48 12.39 9.19
N TRP A 391 -4.99 13.30 10.01
CA TRP A 391 -5.34 14.66 9.57
C TRP A 391 -4.12 15.48 9.16
N ARG A 392 -2.98 15.31 9.83
CA ARG A 392 -1.71 15.96 9.47
C ARG A 392 -1.16 15.44 8.15
N ASP A 393 -1.18 14.12 7.97
CA ASP A 393 -0.69 13.47 6.75
C ASP A 393 -1.59 13.80 5.55
N PHE A 394 -2.92 13.85 5.77
CA PHE A 394 -3.89 14.32 4.79
C PHE A 394 -3.61 15.78 4.38
N ARG A 395 -3.44 16.68 5.36
CA ARG A 395 -3.15 18.11 5.09
C ARG A 395 -1.81 18.31 4.38
N ALA A 396 -0.78 17.52 4.72
CA ALA A 396 0.51 17.57 4.05
C ALA A 396 0.42 17.08 2.59
N GLY A 397 -0.36 16.03 2.34
CA GLY A 397 -0.66 15.56 0.98
C GLY A 397 -1.40 16.61 0.16
N LEU A 398 -2.43 17.23 0.73
CA LEU A 398 -3.23 18.28 0.08
C LEU A 398 -2.41 19.53 -0.24
N ASN A 399 -1.51 19.95 0.67
CA ASN A 399 -0.61 21.08 0.42
C ASN A 399 0.40 20.80 -0.70
N ARG A 400 0.91 19.56 -0.81
CA ARG A 400 1.80 19.19 -1.93
C ARG A 400 1.07 19.18 -3.26
N LEU A 401 -0.19 18.73 -3.25
CA LEU A 401 -1.03 18.68 -4.44
C LEU A 401 -1.41 20.09 -4.90
N TYR A 402 -1.74 20.98 -3.96
CA TYR A 402 -1.99 22.40 -4.22
C TYR A 402 -0.75 23.13 -4.75
N LEU A 403 0.44 22.88 -4.18
CA LEU A 403 1.71 23.44 -4.67
C LEU A 403 2.07 22.94 -6.08
N HIS A 404 1.72 21.71 -6.42
CA HIS A 404 1.91 21.18 -7.77
C HIS A 404 0.94 21.79 -8.79
N MET A 405 -0.32 22.02 -8.41
CA MET A 405 -1.31 22.67 -9.28
C MET A 405 -1.04 24.17 -9.48
N ARG A 406 -0.42 24.87 -8.51
CA ARG A 406 -0.09 26.30 -8.61
C ARG A 406 1.20 26.60 -9.39
N ARG A 407 2.03 25.58 -9.66
CA ARG A 407 3.29 25.70 -10.41
C ARG A 407 3.16 25.31 -11.89
N ARG A 408 2.00 24.78 -12.29
CA ARG A 408 1.54 24.71 -13.68
C ARG A 408 0.72 25.96 -13.95
#